data_AF-A0A382CZ94-F1
#
_entry.id   AF-A0A382CZ94-F1
#
_cell.length_a   1.000
_cell.length_b   1.000
_cell.length_c   1.000
_cell.angle_alpha   90.00
_cell.angle_beta   90.00
_cell.angle_gamma   90.00
#
_symmetry.space_group_name_H-M   'P 1'
#
loop_
_entity.id
_entity.type
_entity.pdbx_description
1 polymer ?
#
loop_
_entity_poly.entity_id
_entity_poly.type
_entity_poly.pdbx_seq_one_letter_code
_entity_poly.pdbx_strand_id
1 'polypeptide(L)'
;MVMNQNITIKLFFIGLIFLLQGTLFSGEQKLGDSPDGSRHPAVHKIKLMDHDSSIIHLYEQPLLPFSTEMTCGACHDYQSIRSGWHFNAGSAGNDGRNSQPWIYSNPKTLTQIPLSYRNWDGTFTPEEIGMSVFKFTQLFNRHHPGGSVGEQEKFWDKNNIFRWNVSGKVEVNCLVCHDVDPANDRSQYARQLKKQNFRWAPASTVSFADVNGSAKDMPDHYDIYYGLAPDESKSIPPGIDYDKNMFNEKDEVFFDVTRNIPNENCYFCHSSMIVDKKRSEFWQHGEDVHLRRGMNCVDCHRNGLDHQMVRGYPNEYRDRNSPELYAFSCAGCHFPNKNDQNISHNNHGQIPQHKGLPPIHFDRLSCTACHSGELPESESFFTKTSMAHALGTHGINKADSTLPHIITPVFQKDDNGKISPVNMVWPSFWGWKNDGNISPMNQDGYESIVKNVLSELPLNKNGSWPVIEENQISDILT
;
A
#
# COMPACT_ATOMS: atom_id res chain seq x y z
N MET A 1 -32.95 44.43 69.73
CA MET A 1 -33.01 43.24 70.61
C MET A 1 -33.59 42.10 69.77
N VAL A 2 -32.80 41.05 69.53
CA VAL A 2 -33.12 39.73 68.92
C VAL A 2 -33.44 39.76 67.40
N MET A 3 -32.49 39.50 66.48
CA MET A 3 -32.06 38.21 65.86
C MET A 3 -33.22 37.36 65.31
N ASN A 4 -33.21 36.71 64.14
CA ASN A 4 -32.44 36.73 62.90
C ASN A 4 -33.19 35.80 61.91
N GLN A 5 -32.75 35.76 60.64
CA GLN A 5 -33.13 34.84 59.54
C GLN A 5 -34.31 35.28 58.65
N ASN A 6 -33.96 35.79 57.47
CA ASN A 6 -34.57 35.30 56.22
C ASN A 6 -33.59 35.46 55.06
N ILE A 7 -33.42 34.36 54.34
CA ILE A 7 -32.39 34.08 53.35
C ILE A 7 -32.77 34.67 51.99
N THR A 8 -31.76 35.26 51.36
CA THR A 8 -31.72 35.92 50.07
C THR A 8 -32.10 35.01 48.90
N ILE A 9 -33.09 35.42 48.10
CA ILE A 9 -33.31 34.90 46.74
C ILE A 9 -32.54 35.81 45.77
N LYS A 10 -31.47 35.30 45.17
CA LYS A 10 -30.95 35.77 43.87
C LYS A 10 -30.52 34.57 43.04
N LEU A 11 -31.20 34.41 41.91
CA LEU A 11 -31.04 33.37 40.91
C LEU A 11 -29.59 33.30 40.41
N PHE A 12 -28.98 32.13 40.57
CA PHE A 12 -27.76 31.73 39.87
C PHE A 12 -28.14 31.28 38.45
N PHE A 13 -27.74 32.05 37.44
CA PHE A 13 -27.69 31.61 36.04
C PHE A 13 -26.28 31.10 35.78
N ILE A 14 -25.99 29.84 36.12
CA ILE A 14 -24.77 29.14 35.71
C ILE A 14 -25.13 27.70 35.35
N GLY A 15 -24.77 27.30 34.14
CA GLY A 15 -24.40 25.92 33.84
C GLY A 15 -25.41 25.11 33.04
N LEU A 16 -25.38 25.24 31.71
CA LEU A 16 -25.28 24.09 30.80
C LEU A 16 -25.02 24.57 29.35
N ILE A 17 -23.83 25.14 29.12
CA ILE A 17 -23.27 25.09 27.77
C ILE A 17 -22.71 23.67 27.65
N PHE A 18 -23.48 22.79 27.01
CA PHE A 18 -22.98 21.53 26.49
C PHE A 18 -21.88 21.86 25.48
N LEU A 19 -20.64 21.90 25.96
CA LEU A 19 -19.46 21.68 25.14
C LEU A 19 -19.59 20.24 24.60
N LEU A 20 -20.19 20.11 23.42
CA LEU A 20 -19.90 19.02 22.50
C LEU A 20 -18.45 19.16 22.03
N GLN A 21 -17.51 18.94 22.95
CA GLN A 21 -16.22 18.42 22.57
C GLN A 21 -16.46 16.93 22.35
N GLY A 22 -16.49 16.53 21.08
CA GLY A 22 -16.44 15.13 20.70
C GLY A 22 -15.17 14.53 21.27
N THR A 23 -15.25 13.96 22.46
CA THR A 23 -14.34 12.91 22.88
C THR A 23 -14.57 11.78 21.89
N LEU A 24 -13.65 11.63 20.94
CA LEU A 24 -13.47 10.39 20.20
C LEU A 24 -13.48 9.27 21.24
N PHE A 25 -14.57 8.52 21.29
CA PHE A 25 -14.61 7.29 22.06
C PHE A 25 -13.58 6.37 21.40
N SER A 26 -12.40 6.25 22.02
CA SER A 26 -11.55 5.08 21.78
C SER A 26 -12.43 3.87 22.04
N GLY A 27 -12.57 2.99 21.05
CA GLY A 27 -13.30 1.74 21.23
C GLY A 27 -12.77 0.99 22.46
N GLU A 28 -13.62 0.16 23.05
CA GLU A 28 -13.19 -0.74 24.12
C GLU A 28 -12.02 -1.60 23.61
N GLN A 29 -10.95 -1.67 24.40
CA GLN A 29 -9.72 -2.37 24.05
C GLN A 29 -10.02 -3.84 23.78
N LYS A 30 -9.76 -4.31 22.54
CA LYS A 30 -10.08 -5.69 22.18
C LYS A 30 -8.99 -6.66 22.63
N LEU A 31 -9.35 -7.94 22.68
CA LEU A 31 -8.48 -9.01 23.16
C LEU A 31 -7.11 -9.04 22.47
N GLY A 32 -7.08 -8.82 21.16
CA GLY A 32 -5.87 -8.88 20.33
C GLY A 32 -5.05 -7.59 20.32
N ASP A 33 -5.59 -6.47 20.84
CA ASP A 33 -4.99 -5.14 20.76
C ASP A 33 -3.84 -4.94 21.75
N SER A 34 -3.70 -5.82 22.74
CA SER A 34 -2.68 -5.68 23.76
C SER A 34 -1.89 -6.96 23.99
N PRO A 35 -0.55 -6.86 24.07
CA PRO A 35 0.27 -8.01 24.37
C PRO A 35 0.03 -8.43 25.83
N ASP A 36 -0.07 -9.74 26.06
CA ASP A 36 -0.03 -10.36 27.38
C ASP A 36 1.40 -10.42 27.97
N GLY A 37 2.39 -9.95 27.20
CA GLY A 37 3.81 -9.98 27.53
C GLY A 37 4.53 -11.27 27.08
N SER A 38 3.80 -12.26 26.58
CA SER A 38 4.38 -13.48 26.01
C SER A 38 5.05 -13.17 24.68
N ARG A 39 6.20 -13.82 24.43
CA ARG A 39 6.85 -13.83 23.11
C ARG A 39 6.40 -14.99 22.24
N HIS A 40 5.56 -15.88 22.77
CA HIS A 40 4.94 -16.93 21.99
C HIS A 40 3.72 -16.36 21.23
N PRO A 41 3.56 -16.64 19.93
CA PRO A 41 2.41 -16.14 19.18
C PRO A 41 1.10 -16.74 19.71
N ALA A 42 0.05 -15.93 19.77
CA ALA A 42 -1.29 -16.43 20.03
C ALA A 42 -1.76 -17.27 18.84
N VAL A 43 -2.39 -18.41 19.12
CA VAL A 43 -2.95 -19.30 18.10
C VAL A 43 -4.25 -18.70 17.57
N HIS A 44 -4.33 -18.43 16.27
CA HIS A 44 -5.52 -17.86 15.63
C HIS A 44 -6.40 -18.98 15.07
N LYS A 45 -7.20 -19.59 15.96
CA LYS A 45 -8.32 -20.46 15.58
C LYS A 45 -9.61 -19.69 15.80
N ILE A 46 -10.21 -19.21 14.71
CA ILE A 46 -11.31 -18.25 14.78
C ILE A 46 -12.41 -18.60 13.78
N LYS A 47 -13.63 -18.16 14.07
CA LYS A 47 -14.75 -18.25 13.12
C LYS A 47 -14.55 -17.25 12.00
N LEU A 48 -14.93 -17.65 10.79
CA LEU A 48 -14.97 -16.74 9.65
C LEU A 48 -16.26 -15.90 9.71
N MET A 49 -16.12 -14.61 9.45
CA MET A 49 -17.26 -13.69 9.37
C MET A 49 -17.29 -13.02 8.00
N ASP A 50 -18.48 -12.89 7.41
CA ASP A 50 -18.67 -12.13 6.17
C ASP A 50 -18.73 -10.61 6.44
N HIS A 51 -18.94 -9.82 5.38
CA HIS A 51 -19.00 -8.35 5.47
C HIS A 51 -20.23 -7.81 6.21
N ASP A 52 -21.26 -8.64 6.43
CA ASP A 52 -22.46 -8.25 7.18
C ASP A 52 -22.33 -8.58 8.68
N SER A 53 -21.12 -8.98 9.11
CA SER A 53 -20.85 -9.47 10.46
C SER A 53 -21.57 -10.79 10.79
N SER A 54 -21.93 -11.59 9.79
CA SER A 54 -22.52 -12.92 9.99
C SER A 54 -21.43 -13.99 10.01
N ILE A 55 -21.59 -15.00 10.88
CA ILE A 55 -20.70 -16.17 10.89
C ILE A 55 -20.96 -16.97 9.63
N ILE A 56 -19.90 -17.32 8.91
CA ILE A 56 -20.00 -18.17 7.72
C ILE A 56 -20.17 -19.62 8.17
N HIS A 57 -21.34 -20.18 7.92
CA HIS A 57 -21.59 -21.61 8.09
C HIS A 57 -21.57 -22.34 6.73
N LEU A 58 -20.82 -23.45 6.64
CA LEU A 58 -20.59 -24.15 5.36
C LEU A 58 -21.86 -24.79 4.74
N TYR A 59 -22.97 -24.83 5.47
CA TYR A 59 -24.26 -25.30 4.97
C TYR A 59 -25.13 -24.18 4.38
N GLU A 60 -24.75 -22.91 4.57
CA GLU A 60 -25.49 -21.76 4.04
C GLU A 60 -25.22 -21.57 2.54
N GLN A 61 -26.22 -21.02 1.84
CA GLN A 61 -26.13 -20.73 0.41
C GLN A 61 -26.82 -19.38 0.13
N PRO A 62 -26.20 -18.48 -0.64
CA PRO A 62 -24.84 -18.57 -1.16
C PRO A 62 -23.77 -18.45 -0.05
N LEU A 63 -22.61 -19.09 -0.25
CA LEU A 63 -21.45 -18.83 0.62
C LEU A 63 -20.81 -17.49 0.26
N LEU A 64 -20.52 -16.68 1.27
CA LEU A 64 -19.84 -15.41 1.13
C LEU A 64 -18.35 -15.52 1.50
N PRO A 65 -17.48 -14.68 0.89
CA PRO A 65 -16.09 -14.60 1.31
C PRO A 65 -16.02 -13.98 2.71
N PHE A 66 -15.06 -14.43 3.51
CA PHE A 66 -14.82 -13.79 4.80
C PHE A 66 -14.32 -12.36 4.59
N SER A 67 -14.82 -11.45 5.43
CA SER A 67 -14.34 -10.09 5.58
C SER A 67 -13.17 -10.09 6.55
N THR A 68 -12.06 -9.47 6.16
CA THR A 68 -10.92 -9.23 7.05
C THR A 68 -11.28 -8.23 8.15
N GLU A 69 -12.10 -7.22 7.85
CA GLU A 69 -12.62 -6.28 8.84
C GLU A 69 -13.42 -7.00 9.91
N MET A 70 -14.36 -7.88 9.53
CA MET A 70 -15.20 -8.55 10.52
C MET A 70 -14.50 -9.72 11.21
N THR A 71 -13.77 -10.55 10.45
CA THR A 71 -13.09 -11.75 10.99
C THR A 71 -11.96 -11.37 11.93
N CYS A 72 -11.01 -10.53 11.49
CA CYS A 72 -9.89 -10.11 12.33
C CYS A 72 -10.34 -9.03 13.33
N GLY A 73 -11.31 -8.19 12.94
CA GLY A 73 -11.84 -7.13 13.80
C GLY A 73 -12.65 -7.63 14.99
N ALA A 74 -13.05 -8.89 15.04
CA ALA A 74 -13.60 -9.49 16.26
C ALA A 74 -12.60 -9.41 17.44
N CYS A 75 -11.30 -9.45 17.16
CA CYS A 75 -10.24 -9.41 18.16
C CYS A 75 -9.36 -8.15 18.09
N HIS A 76 -9.36 -7.42 16.97
CA HIS A 76 -8.48 -6.28 16.73
C HIS A 76 -9.23 -5.00 16.39
N ASP A 77 -8.75 -3.84 16.83
CA ASP A 77 -9.30 -2.55 16.40
C ASP A 77 -8.89 -2.24 14.96
N TYR A 78 -9.74 -2.66 14.03
CA TYR A 78 -9.58 -2.43 12.59
C TYR A 78 -9.46 -0.94 12.24
N GLN A 79 -10.16 -0.04 12.95
CA GLN A 79 -10.11 1.39 12.66
C GLN A 79 -8.77 2.00 13.04
N SER A 80 -8.19 1.56 14.16
CA SER A 80 -6.81 1.91 14.51
C SER A 80 -5.82 1.37 13.48
N ILE A 81 -5.95 0.10 13.08
CA ILE A 81 -5.07 -0.55 12.11
C ILE A 81 -5.08 0.15 10.75
N ARG A 82 -6.26 0.41 10.19
CA ARG A 82 -6.40 1.00 8.83
C ARG A 82 -5.89 2.45 8.74
N SER A 83 -5.54 3.07 9.86
CA SER A 83 -4.91 4.39 9.88
C SER A 83 -3.44 4.37 9.45
N GLY A 84 -2.80 3.19 9.46
CA GLY A 84 -1.38 2.98 9.17
C GLY A 84 -0.93 3.40 7.77
N TRP A 85 0.38 3.65 7.61
CA TRP A 85 0.97 4.20 6.37
C TRP A 85 0.68 3.41 5.09
N HIS A 86 0.49 2.10 5.21
CA HIS A 86 0.16 1.22 4.08
C HIS A 86 -1.31 1.28 3.65
N PHE A 87 -2.20 1.77 4.51
CA PHE A 87 -3.65 1.65 4.35
C PHE A 87 -4.35 3.01 4.22
N ASN A 88 -3.60 4.12 4.32
CA ASN A 88 -4.17 5.45 4.45
C ASN A 88 -3.85 6.37 3.25
N ALA A 89 -3.36 5.82 2.13
CA ALA A 89 -2.80 6.58 1.01
C ALA A 89 -3.68 7.74 0.48
N GLY A 90 -5.00 7.63 0.51
CA GLY A 90 -5.91 8.73 0.12
C GLY A 90 -6.81 9.24 1.24
N SER A 91 -6.54 8.89 2.50
CA SER A 91 -7.36 9.33 3.63
C SER A 91 -6.58 9.92 4.81
N ALA A 92 -5.25 9.96 4.71
CA ALA A 92 -4.42 10.58 5.72
C ALA A 92 -4.56 12.10 5.72
N GLY A 93 -4.61 12.71 6.91
CA GLY A 93 -4.53 14.17 7.07
C GLY A 93 -3.10 14.72 6.99
N ASN A 94 -2.09 13.85 6.99
CA ASN A 94 -0.68 14.17 6.84
C ASN A 94 -0.02 13.17 5.89
N ASP A 95 0.76 13.68 4.94
CA ASP A 95 1.40 12.89 3.90
C ASP A 95 2.74 12.25 4.28
N GLY A 96 3.30 12.67 5.42
CA GLY A 96 4.62 12.25 5.87
C GLY A 96 5.69 12.50 4.79
N ARG A 97 6.82 11.81 4.92
CA ARG A 97 7.89 11.84 3.91
C ARG A 97 7.41 11.24 2.58
N ASN A 98 7.83 11.78 1.44
CA ASN A 98 7.52 11.18 0.14
C ASN A 98 7.98 9.71 0.06
N SER A 99 7.17 8.85 -0.56
CA SER A 99 7.52 7.45 -0.86
C SER A 99 7.43 7.21 -2.36
N GLN A 100 7.60 5.96 -2.80
CA GLN A 100 7.40 5.59 -4.20
C GLN A 100 5.92 5.86 -4.61
N PRO A 101 5.66 6.66 -5.65
CA PRO A 101 4.32 6.82 -6.21
C PRO A 101 3.91 5.57 -6.99
N TRP A 102 2.61 5.45 -7.26
CA TRP A 102 2.11 4.54 -8.28
C TRP A 102 2.55 5.06 -9.65
N ILE A 103 2.89 4.21 -10.61
CA ILE A 103 3.26 4.69 -11.94
C ILE A 103 2.33 4.05 -12.94
N TYR A 104 1.46 4.86 -13.55
CA TYR A 104 0.62 4.41 -14.64
C TYR A 104 1.40 4.50 -15.93
N SER A 105 1.51 3.39 -16.65
CA SER A 105 2.17 3.35 -17.95
C SER A 105 1.29 2.67 -19.00
N ASN A 106 1.25 3.25 -20.20
CA ASN A 106 0.55 2.69 -21.34
C ASN A 106 1.38 2.93 -22.62
N PRO A 107 2.01 1.90 -23.20
CA PRO A 107 2.84 2.04 -24.39
C PRO A 107 2.04 2.45 -25.64
N LYS A 108 0.72 2.16 -25.68
CA LYS A 108 -0.16 2.57 -26.79
C LYS A 108 -0.43 4.07 -26.82
N THR A 109 -0.15 4.77 -25.72
CA THR A 109 -0.35 6.21 -25.61
C THR A 109 0.92 6.94 -25.19
N LEU A 110 2.08 6.25 -25.23
CA LEU A 110 3.37 6.79 -24.78
C LEU A 110 3.32 7.40 -23.38
N THR A 111 2.42 6.88 -22.54
CA THR A 111 2.18 7.41 -21.21
C THR A 111 3.05 6.66 -20.20
N GLN A 112 3.77 7.39 -19.35
CA GLN A 112 4.20 6.96 -18.03
C GLN A 112 4.09 8.17 -17.09
N ILE A 113 3.28 8.06 -16.05
CA ILE A 113 2.97 9.19 -15.17
C ILE A 113 2.94 8.72 -13.70
N PRO A 114 3.66 9.40 -12.79
CA PRO A 114 3.61 9.11 -11.36
C PRO A 114 2.30 9.62 -10.76
N LEU A 115 1.58 8.73 -10.09
CA LEU A 115 0.29 8.95 -9.47
C LEU A 115 0.36 8.79 -7.95
N SER A 116 -0.33 9.67 -7.24
CA SER A 116 -0.42 9.65 -5.79
C SER A 116 -1.72 10.30 -5.32
N TYR A 117 -2.36 9.73 -4.31
CA TYR A 117 -3.42 10.42 -3.57
C TYR A 117 -2.88 11.39 -2.51
N ARG A 118 -1.58 11.30 -2.22
CA ARG A 118 -0.84 12.21 -1.35
C ARG A 118 -0.27 13.34 -2.18
N ASN A 119 -0.25 14.54 -1.63
CA ASN A 119 0.22 15.75 -2.31
C ASN A 119 1.75 15.84 -2.31
N TRP A 120 2.40 14.87 -2.95
CA TRP A 120 3.85 14.80 -3.07
C TRP A 120 4.33 15.53 -4.33
N ASP A 121 5.40 16.30 -4.19
CA ASP A 121 6.05 16.99 -5.31
C ASP A 121 6.38 16.03 -6.46
N GLY A 122 6.04 16.44 -7.68
CA GLY A 122 6.29 15.68 -8.91
C GLY A 122 5.32 14.51 -9.15
N THR A 123 4.21 14.43 -8.41
CA THR A 123 3.15 13.43 -8.62
C THR A 123 1.84 14.10 -9.06
N PHE A 124 0.94 13.32 -9.65
CA PHE A 124 -0.41 13.73 -10.04
C PHE A 124 -1.44 12.87 -9.31
N THR A 125 -2.62 13.42 -9.03
CA THR A 125 -3.74 12.64 -8.53
C THR A 125 -4.28 11.72 -9.64
N PRO A 126 -4.79 10.51 -9.31
CA PRO A 126 -5.44 9.65 -10.30
C PRO A 126 -6.57 10.36 -11.07
N GLU A 127 -7.32 11.23 -10.40
CA GLU A 127 -8.43 12.00 -10.96
C GLU A 127 -7.99 12.96 -12.07
N GLU A 128 -6.78 13.52 -11.99
CA GLU A 128 -6.24 14.44 -13.00
C GLU A 128 -6.05 13.78 -14.38
N ILE A 129 -5.88 12.45 -14.43
CA ILE A 129 -5.86 11.69 -15.69
C ILE A 129 -7.18 10.98 -15.98
N GLY A 130 -8.25 11.28 -15.23
CA GLY A 130 -9.56 10.64 -15.35
C GLY A 130 -9.64 9.23 -14.77
N MET A 131 -8.67 8.81 -13.95
CA MET A 131 -8.70 7.48 -13.34
C MET A 131 -9.61 7.47 -12.11
N SER A 132 -10.72 6.73 -12.18
CA SER A 132 -11.58 6.49 -11.02
C SER A 132 -10.90 5.61 -9.97
N VAL A 133 -11.31 5.73 -8.70
CA VAL A 133 -10.87 4.83 -7.61
C VAL A 133 -11.09 3.35 -7.97
N PHE A 134 -12.18 3.04 -8.66
CA PHE A 134 -12.47 1.68 -9.12
C PHE A 134 -11.36 1.18 -10.06
N LYS A 135 -11.00 1.99 -11.06
CA LYS A 135 -9.93 1.65 -12.00
C LYS A 135 -8.56 1.61 -11.33
N PHE A 136 -8.27 2.55 -10.44
CA PHE A 136 -7.07 2.57 -9.62
C PHE A 136 -6.92 1.27 -8.83
N THR A 137 -7.99 0.84 -8.16
CA THR A 137 -8.06 -0.41 -7.38
C THR A 137 -7.75 -1.63 -8.25
N GLN A 138 -8.35 -1.74 -9.44
CA GLN A 138 -8.07 -2.85 -10.36
C GLN A 138 -6.60 -2.90 -10.82
N LEU A 139 -5.98 -1.73 -11.00
CA LEU A 139 -4.63 -1.63 -11.53
C LEU A 139 -3.59 -1.83 -10.44
N PHE A 140 -3.68 -1.10 -9.34
CA PHE A 140 -2.59 -0.95 -8.38
C PHE A 140 -2.76 -1.76 -7.10
N ASN A 141 -3.98 -2.18 -6.74
CA ASN A 141 -4.15 -2.93 -5.48
C ASN A 141 -3.48 -4.30 -5.48
N ARG A 142 -3.03 -4.83 -6.62
CA ARG A 142 -2.15 -6.01 -6.65
C ARG A 142 -0.92 -5.93 -5.73
N HIS A 143 -0.46 -4.71 -5.42
CA HIS A 143 0.66 -4.42 -4.52
C HIS A 143 0.30 -3.37 -3.46
N HIS A 144 -1.00 -3.04 -3.32
CA HIS A 144 -1.54 -2.26 -2.20
C HIS A 144 -2.27 -3.23 -1.27
N PRO A 145 -2.02 -3.21 0.04
CA PRO A 145 -2.62 -4.19 0.96
C PRO A 145 -4.09 -3.87 1.31
N GLY A 146 -4.82 -3.24 0.39
CA GLY A 146 -6.21 -2.81 0.57
C GLY A 146 -6.41 -1.64 1.54
N GLY A 147 -7.67 -1.34 1.85
CA GLY A 147 -8.08 -0.17 2.63
C GLY A 147 -8.08 1.13 1.84
N SER A 148 -7.87 2.26 2.52
CA SER A 148 -7.75 3.59 1.91
C SER A 148 -9.01 3.97 1.11
N VAL A 149 -8.84 4.48 -0.10
CA VAL A 149 -9.90 4.83 -1.05
C VAL A 149 -10.75 3.61 -1.47
N GLY A 150 -10.21 2.38 -1.38
CA GLY A 150 -10.88 1.15 -1.81
C GLY A 150 -12.03 0.68 -0.91
N GLU A 151 -12.14 1.21 0.30
CA GLU A 151 -13.22 0.91 1.27
C GLU A 151 -14.02 2.15 1.68
N GLN A 152 -13.67 3.34 1.17
CA GLN A 152 -14.25 4.63 1.55
C GLN A 152 -15.12 5.21 0.43
N GLU A 153 -16.44 4.99 0.54
CA GLU A 153 -17.46 5.39 -0.43
C GLU A 153 -17.41 6.88 -0.83
N LYS A 154 -16.96 7.76 0.07
CA LYS A 154 -16.82 9.20 -0.20
C LYS A 154 -15.90 9.54 -1.37
N PHE A 155 -14.99 8.64 -1.75
CA PHE A 155 -14.08 8.82 -2.89
C PHE A 155 -14.59 8.19 -4.18
N TRP A 156 -15.70 7.46 -4.14
CA TRP A 156 -16.18 6.70 -5.28
C TRP A 156 -16.97 7.58 -6.23
N ASP A 157 -16.71 7.42 -7.52
CA ASP A 157 -17.53 8.04 -8.57
C ASP A 157 -18.97 7.52 -8.46
N LYS A 158 -19.93 8.45 -8.43
CA LYS A 158 -21.37 8.17 -8.41
C LYS A 158 -21.80 7.29 -9.58
N ASN A 159 -21.15 7.42 -10.73
CA ASN A 159 -21.44 6.62 -11.92
C ASN A 159 -21.10 5.14 -11.74
N ASN A 160 -20.21 4.80 -10.80
CA ASN A 160 -19.75 3.43 -10.55
C ASN A 160 -20.35 2.83 -9.27
N ILE A 161 -21.33 3.47 -8.63
CA ILE A 161 -21.80 3.04 -7.29
C ILE A 161 -22.41 1.63 -7.31
N PHE A 162 -23.22 1.32 -8.33
CA PHE A 162 -23.79 -0.01 -8.51
C PHE A 162 -22.71 -1.05 -8.83
N ARG A 163 -21.72 -0.67 -9.62
CA ARG A 163 -20.55 -1.52 -9.92
C ARG A 163 -19.73 -1.86 -8.67
N TRP A 164 -19.64 -0.95 -7.71
CA TRP A 164 -19.05 -1.21 -6.38
C TRP A 164 -19.88 -2.19 -5.55
N ASN A 165 -21.21 -2.16 -5.62
CA ASN A 165 -22.05 -3.13 -4.89
C ASN A 165 -21.79 -4.57 -5.37
N VAL A 166 -21.69 -4.75 -6.69
CA VAL A 166 -21.35 -6.03 -7.34
C VAL A 166 -19.96 -6.51 -6.90
N SER A 167 -18.96 -5.63 -6.99
CA SER A 167 -17.55 -5.96 -6.75
C SER A 167 -17.21 -6.13 -5.27
N GLY A 168 -17.84 -5.30 -4.43
CA GLY A 168 -17.58 -5.09 -3.00
C GLY A 168 -16.40 -4.17 -2.69
N LYS A 169 -16.23 -3.86 -1.40
CA LYS A 169 -15.13 -3.04 -0.88
C LYS A 169 -13.80 -3.79 -0.94
N VAL A 170 -12.70 -3.05 -1.00
CA VAL A 170 -11.35 -3.59 -0.78
C VAL A 170 -10.88 -3.20 0.62
N GLU A 171 -11.17 -4.06 1.58
CA GLU A 171 -10.71 -3.96 2.96
C GLU A 171 -9.19 -4.14 3.07
N VAL A 172 -8.62 -3.77 4.22
CA VAL A 172 -7.24 -4.06 4.60
C VAL A 172 -7.02 -5.57 4.63
N ASN A 173 -6.21 -6.06 3.69
CA ASN A 173 -5.84 -7.47 3.63
C ASN A 173 -4.75 -7.77 4.67
N CYS A 174 -5.14 -8.10 5.90
CA CYS A 174 -4.21 -8.46 6.99
C CYS A 174 -3.25 -9.60 6.57
N LEU A 175 -3.75 -10.54 5.77
CA LEU A 175 -3.06 -11.79 5.43
C LEU A 175 -1.90 -11.58 4.46
N VAL A 176 -1.88 -10.48 3.70
CA VAL A 176 -0.76 -10.20 2.78
C VAL A 176 0.58 -10.09 3.54
N CYS A 177 0.54 -9.63 4.79
CA CYS A 177 1.71 -9.52 5.66
C CYS A 177 1.76 -10.64 6.70
N HIS A 178 0.64 -10.93 7.35
CA HIS A 178 0.64 -11.77 8.55
C HIS A 178 0.65 -13.26 8.27
N ASP A 179 0.08 -13.69 7.13
CA ASP A 179 -0.03 -15.11 6.79
C ASP A 179 1.33 -15.67 6.35
N VAL A 180 1.73 -16.76 7.00
CA VAL A 180 2.98 -17.48 6.75
C VAL A 180 2.73 -18.92 6.31
N ASP A 181 1.48 -19.29 6.00
CA ASP A 181 1.18 -20.53 5.31
C ASP A 181 1.93 -20.54 3.96
N PRO A 182 2.77 -21.56 3.67
CA PRO A 182 3.48 -21.68 2.40
C PRO A 182 2.56 -21.73 1.17
N ALA A 183 1.29 -22.08 1.34
CA ALA A 183 0.29 -22.09 0.28
C ALA A 183 -0.40 -20.73 0.07
N ASN A 184 -0.05 -19.68 0.84
CA ASN A 184 -0.57 -18.34 0.60
C ASN A 184 -0.14 -17.80 -0.78
N ASP A 185 -1.10 -17.60 -1.69
CA ASP A 185 -0.84 -17.12 -3.05
C ASP A 185 -1.29 -15.65 -3.21
N ARG A 186 -0.36 -14.73 -2.95
CA ARG A 186 -0.56 -13.29 -3.16
C ARG A 186 -0.82 -12.92 -4.63
N SER A 187 -0.46 -13.77 -5.59
CA SER A 187 -0.81 -13.54 -7.00
C SER A 187 -2.30 -13.76 -7.28
N GLN A 188 -2.99 -14.59 -6.48
CA GLN A 188 -4.45 -14.71 -6.59
C GLN A 188 -5.16 -13.40 -6.32
N TYR A 189 -4.69 -12.64 -5.32
CA TYR A 189 -5.21 -11.30 -5.03
C TYR A 189 -5.23 -10.43 -6.29
N ALA A 190 -4.09 -10.34 -6.98
CA ALA A 190 -3.97 -9.59 -8.23
C ALA A 190 -4.89 -10.12 -9.35
N ARG A 191 -5.13 -11.44 -9.41
CA ARG A 191 -6.06 -12.06 -10.37
C ARG A 191 -7.51 -11.67 -10.06
N GLN A 192 -7.92 -11.70 -8.79
CA GLN A 192 -9.28 -11.35 -8.38
C GLN A 192 -9.58 -9.88 -8.62
N LEU A 193 -8.62 -8.97 -8.39
CA LEU A 193 -8.78 -7.56 -8.71
C LEU A 193 -9.06 -7.31 -10.21
N LYS A 194 -8.37 -8.03 -11.11
CA LYS A 194 -8.64 -7.96 -12.56
C LYS A 194 -10.04 -8.45 -12.94
N LYS A 195 -10.58 -9.40 -12.17
CA LYS A 195 -11.96 -9.90 -12.29
C LYS A 195 -13.00 -9.03 -11.58
N GLN A 196 -12.58 -7.93 -10.96
CA GLN A 196 -13.42 -7.06 -10.11
C GLN A 196 -13.98 -7.77 -8.86
N ASN A 197 -13.40 -8.91 -8.48
CA ASN A 197 -13.82 -9.70 -7.32
C ASN A 197 -13.25 -9.09 -6.03
N PHE A 198 -13.49 -7.80 -5.78
CA PHE A 198 -12.85 -7.03 -4.72
C PHE A 198 -13.10 -7.62 -3.32
N ARG A 199 -14.36 -7.93 -3.00
CA ARG A 199 -14.77 -8.57 -1.74
C ARG A 199 -14.12 -9.94 -1.51
N TRP A 200 -13.92 -10.70 -2.58
CA TRP A 200 -13.36 -12.05 -2.53
C TRP A 200 -11.83 -12.07 -2.59
N ALA A 201 -11.20 -10.93 -2.90
CA ALA A 201 -9.76 -10.90 -3.18
C ALA A 201 -8.93 -11.36 -1.97
N PRO A 202 -9.14 -10.88 -0.72
CA PRO A 202 -8.39 -11.37 0.43
C PRO A 202 -8.55 -12.89 0.65
N ALA A 203 -9.79 -13.37 0.60
CA ALA A 203 -10.10 -14.78 0.78
C ALA A 203 -9.47 -15.68 -0.29
N SER A 204 -9.22 -15.17 -1.50
CA SER A 204 -8.54 -15.96 -2.54
C SER A 204 -7.06 -16.26 -2.25
N THR A 205 -6.48 -15.66 -1.21
CA THR A 205 -5.06 -15.84 -0.88
C THR A 205 -4.79 -16.94 0.13
N VAL A 206 -5.81 -17.43 0.85
CA VAL A 206 -5.64 -18.46 1.88
C VAL A 206 -5.68 -19.86 1.28
N SER A 207 -5.04 -20.82 1.95
CA SER A 207 -4.92 -22.21 1.52
C SER A 207 -6.22 -23.02 1.52
N PHE A 208 -7.25 -22.52 2.20
CA PHE A 208 -8.51 -23.23 2.45
C PHE A 208 -9.72 -22.65 1.70
N ALA A 209 -9.50 -21.74 0.75
CA ALA A 209 -10.58 -21.12 -0.01
C ALA A 209 -10.26 -20.95 -1.50
N ASP A 210 -11.22 -21.29 -2.35
CA ASP A 210 -11.14 -21.16 -3.79
C ASP A 210 -12.17 -20.17 -4.30
N VAL A 211 -11.70 -19.10 -4.97
CA VAL A 211 -12.58 -18.07 -5.54
C VAL A 211 -12.77 -18.28 -7.03
N ASN A 212 -14.03 -18.44 -7.44
CA ASN A 212 -14.46 -18.68 -8.81
C ASN A 212 -15.29 -17.50 -9.37
N GLY A 213 -15.69 -17.60 -10.64
CA GLY A 213 -16.47 -16.56 -11.30
C GLY A 213 -15.77 -15.21 -11.46
N SER A 214 -16.56 -14.18 -11.76
CA SER A 214 -16.08 -12.83 -12.11
C SER A 214 -17.20 -11.78 -11.98
N ALA A 215 -17.04 -10.85 -11.06
CA ALA A 215 -17.90 -9.68 -10.87
C ALA A 215 -17.90 -8.76 -12.11
N LYS A 216 -16.78 -8.72 -12.85
CA LYS A 216 -16.67 -7.98 -14.11
C LYS A 216 -17.69 -8.44 -15.15
N ASP A 217 -18.02 -9.72 -15.15
CA ASP A 217 -18.93 -10.32 -16.14
C ASP A 217 -20.40 -10.21 -15.73
N MET A 218 -20.67 -9.64 -14.55
CA MET A 218 -22.03 -9.39 -14.03
C MET A 218 -22.51 -7.97 -14.40
N PRO A 219 -23.82 -7.79 -14.63
CA PRO A 219 -24.42 -6.47 -14.80
C PRO A 219 -24.40 -5.69 -13.47
N ASP A 220 -24.52 -4.36 -13.55
CA ASP A 220 -24.47 -3.46 -12.38
C ASP A 220 -25.59 -3.70 -11.36
N HIS A 221 -26.71 -4.29 -11.78
CA HIS A 221 -27.85 -4.62 -10.91
C HIS A 221 -27.78 -6.03 -10.31
N TYR A 222 -26.68 -6.76 -10.53
CA TYR A 222 -26.48 -8.07 -9.92
C TYR A 222 -26.47 -7.96 -8.39
N ASP A 223 -27.24 -8.83 -7.74
CA ASP A 223 -27.31 -8.96 -6.29
C ASP A 223 -26.63 -10.26 -5.85
N ILE A 224 -25.77 -10.18 -4.85
CA ILE A 224 -24.97 -11.33 -4.39
C ILE A 224 -25.78 -12.38 -3.64
N TYR A 225 -26.95 -12.03 -3.08
CA TYR A 225 -27.82 -12.95 -2.34
C TYR A 225 -28.87 -13.58 -3.23
N TYR A 226 -29.42 -12.81 -4.18
CA TYR A 226 -30.50 -13.26 -5.06
C TYR A 226 -30.02 -13.76 -6.42
N GLY A 227 -28.79 -13.44 -6.82
CA GLY A 227 -28.23 -13.84 -8.10
C GLY A 227 -28.78 -13.04 -9.29
N LEU A 228 -28.66 -13.61 -10.49
CA LEU A 228 -29.30 -13.09 -11.71
C LEU A 228 -30.64 -13.79 -11.95
N ALA A 229 -31.54 -13.13 -12.68
CA ALA A 229 -32.75 -13.78 -13.15
C ALA A 229 -32.38 -15.03 -14.00
N PRO A 230 -33.17 -16.13 -13.94
CA PRO A 230 -32.83 -17.40 -14.59
C PRO A 230 -32.59 -17.33 -16.10
N ASP A 231 -33.10 -16.31 -16.78
CA ASP A 231 -32.98 -16.05 -18.21
C ASP A 231 -31.81 -15.13 -18.60
N GLU A 232 -31.11 -14.53 -17.62
CA GLU A 232 -30.20 -13.41 -17.87
C GLU A 232 -28.70 -13.77 -17.98
N SER A 233 -28.25 -15.02 -17.86
CA SER A 233 -26.79 -15.25 -17.92
C SER A 233 -26.27 -16.65 -18.25
N LYS A 234 -25.29 -16.69 -19.19
CA LYS A 234 -24.28 -17.76 -19.33
C LYS A 234 -22.99 -17.50 -18.53
N SER A 235 -22.86 -16.30 -17.96
CA SER A 235 -21.71 -15.87 -17.15
C SER A 235 -21.79 -16.44 -15.73
N ILE A 236 -20.64 -16.77 -15.17
CA ILE A 236 -20.53 -17.35 -13.83
C ILE A 236 -20.32 -16.20 -12.81
N PRO A 237 -21.26 -15.96 -11.88
CA PRO A 237 -21.10 -14.93 -10.86
C PRO A 237 -19.91 -15.24 -9.94
N PRO A 238 -19.32 -14.22 -9.30
CA PRO A 238 -18.27 -14.44 -8.32
C PRO A 238 -18.78 -15.29 -7.15
N GLY A 239 -18.01 -16.32 -6.79
CA GLY A 239 -18.36 -17.26 -5.73
C GLY A 239 -17.12 -17.75 -4.99
N ILE A 240 -17.35 -18.46 -3.89
CA ILE A 240 -16.28 -19.04 -3.07
C ILE A 240 -16.64 -20.43 -2.59
N ASP A 241 -15.66 -21.32 -2.60
CA ASP A 241 -15.72 -22.65 -2.02
C ASP A 241 -14.68 -22.74 -0.89
N TYR A 242 -15.08 -23.27 0.26
CA TYR A 242 -14.17 -23.49 1.40
C TYR A 242 -13.87 -24.98 1.58
N ASP A 243 -12.62 -25.32 1.93
CA ASP A 243 -12.27 -26.68 2.32
C ASP A 243 -12.87 -27.01 3.69
N LYS A 244 -13.86 -27.89 3.68
CA LYS A 244 -14.59 -28.32 4.89
C LYS A 244 -13.68 -28.97 5.92
N ASN A 245 -12.57 -29.58 5.50
CA ASN A 245 -11.64 -30.26 6.42
C ASN A 245 -10.81 -29.28 7.26
N MET A 246 -10.81 -28.00 6.89
CA MET A 246 -10.07 -26.95 7.59
C MET A 246 -10.87 -26.34 8.75
N PHE A 247 -12.17 -26.67 8.85
CA PHE A 247 -13.06 -26.24 9.93
C PHE A 247 -13.12 -27.30 11.02
N ASN A 248 -12.96 -26.87 12.27
CA ASN A 248 -13.14 -27.77 13.41
C ASN A 248 -14.63 -27.93 13.78
N GLU A 249 -14.92 -28.72 14.83
CA GLU A 249 -16.28 -28.96 15.34
C GLU A 249 -17.02 -27.70 15.84
N LYS A 250 -16.32 -26.56 15.96
CA LYS A 250 -16.86 -25.27 16.40
C LYS A 250 -17.01 -24.27 15.25
N ASP A 251 -16.83 -24.71 14.00
CA ASP A 251 -16.76 -23.88 12.79
C ASP A 251 -15.62 -22.85 12.82
N GLU A 252 -14.52 -23.16 13.51
CA GLU A 252 -13.31 -22.32 13.53
C GLU A 252 -12.27 -22.84 12.54
N VAL A 253 -11.55 -21.91 11.91
CA VAL A 253 -10.43 -22.19 11.01
C VAL A 253 -9.13 -21.69 11.64
N PHE A 254 -8.04 -22.42 11.41
CA PHE A 254 -6.71 -22.00 11.82
C PHE A 254 -6.08 -21.09 10.76
N PHE A 255 -5.61 -19.92 11.20
CA PHE A 255 -4.75 -19.04 10.41
C PHE A 255 -3.31 -19.15 10.93
N ASP A 256 -2.37 -19.48 10.05
CA ASP A 256 -0.94 -19.46 10.39
C ASP A 256 -0.40 -18.04 10.24
N VAL A 257 -0.60 -17.23 11.29
CA VAL A 257 -0.24 -15.81 11.29
C VAL A 257 0.79 -15.47 12.36
N THR A 258 1.68 -14.52 12.03
CA THR A 258 2.76 -14.08 12.94
C THR A 258 2.83 -12.57 13.07
N ARG A 259 3.39 -12.09 14.18
CA ARG A 259 3.81 -10.68 14.35
C ARG A 259 5.27 -10.45 13.92
N ASN A 260 6.09 -11.50 13.92
CA ASN A 260 7.45 -11.45 13.40
C ASN A 260 7.43 -11.80 11.91
N ILE A 261 7.07 -10.81 11.09
CA ILE A 261 6.80 -10.98 9.67
C ILE A 261 8.09 -11.41 8.92
N PRO A 262 8.06 -12.52 8.16
CA PRO A 262 9.17 -12.89 7.28
C PRO A 262 9.43 -11.86 6.18
N ASN A 263 10.70 -11.71 5.78
CA ASN A 263 11.11 -10.72 4.77
C ASN A 263 10.43 -10.92 3.42
N GLU A 264 10.17 -12.17 3.07
CA GLU A 264 9.53 -12.60 1.82
C GLU A 264 8.16 -11.96 1.63
N ASN A 265 7.41 -11.78 2.73
CA ASN A 265 6.09 -11.13 2.70
C ASN A 265 6.23 -9.65 2.32
N CYS A 266 7.29 -8.98 2.79
CA CYS A 266 7.59 -7.60 2.40
C CYS A 266 8.07 -7.53 0.94
N TYR A 267 8.92 -8.49 0.52
CA TYR A 267 9.53 -8.51 -0.81
C TYR A 267 8.53 -8.65 -1.95
N PHE A 268 7.33 -9.20 -1.69
CA PHE A 268 6.27 -9.20 -2.69
C PHE A 268 6.01 -7.78 -3.24
N CYS A 269 5.98 -6.75 -2.37
CA CYS A 269 5.77 -5.35 -2.75
C CYS A 269 7.05 -4.50 -2.81
N HIS A 270 8.08 -4.85 -2.05
CA HIS A 270 9.28 -4.02 -1.87
C HIS A 270 10.53 -4.50 -2.62
N SER A 271 10.43 -5.53 -3.47
CA SER A 271 11.58 -5.94 -4.28
C SER A 271 11.93 -4.92 -5.37
N SER A 272 13.23 -4.80 -5.63
CA SER A 272 13.79 -4.09 -6.78
C SER A 272 14.77 -4.99 -7.54
N MET A 273 14.82 -4.82 -8.85
CA MET A 273 15.74 -5.52 -9.75
C MET A 273 16.49 -4.49 -10.58
N ILE A 274 17.80 -4.46 -10.46
CA ILE A 274 18.66 -3.64 -11.31
C ILE A 274 18.83 -4.35 -12.66
N VAL A 275 18.74 -3.59 -13.75
CA VAL A 275 18.99 -4.08 -15.10
C VAL A 275 20.44 -3.78 -15.44
N ASP A 276 21.33 -4.72 -15.12
CA ASP A 276 22.77 -4.65 -15.41
C ASP A 276 23.17 -5.79 -16.35
N LYS A 277 23.58 -5.44 -17.58
CA LYS A 277 24.00 -6.43 -18.58
C LYS A 277 25.33 -7.12 -18.24
N LYS A 278 26.14 -6.55 -17.34
CA LYS A 278 27.40 -7.14 -16.87
C LYS A 278 27.15 -8.11 -15.70
N ARG A 279 26.09 -7.87 -14.92
CA ARG A 279 25.62 -8.70 -13.80
C ARG A 279 24.17 -9.10 -14.04
N SER A 280 23.94 -9.97 -15.03
CA SER A 280 22.59 -10.34 -15.46
C SER A 280 21.87 -11.30 -14.51
N GLU A 281 22.60 -11.98 -13.63
CA GLU A 281 22.04 -12.99 -12.73
C GLU A 281 21.72 -12.40 -11.35
N PHE A 282 20.58 -12.79 -10.78
CA PHE A 282 20.10 -12.27 -9.50
C PHE A 282 21.13 -12.41 -8.35
N TRP A 283 21.84 -13.54 -8.29
CA TRP A 283 22.85 -13.82 -7.24
C TRP A 283 24.09 -12.91 -7.31
N GLN A 284 24.29 -12.20 -8.43
CA GLN A 284 25.40 -11.26 -8.61
C GLN A 284 25.11 -9.89 -7.98
N HIS A 285 23.87 -9.64 -7.59
CA HIS A 285 23.49 -8.47 -6.82
C HIS A 285 23.60 -8.77 -5.33
N GLY A 286 24.16 -7.83 -4.57
CA GLY A 286 24.35 -8.00 -3.14
C GLY A 286 23.03 -7.99 -2.38
N GLU A 287 22.92 -8.88 -1.39
CA GLU A 287 21.85 -8.83 -0.39
C GLU A 287 22.14 -7.75 0.67
N ASP A 288 21.09 -7.18 1.25
CA ASP A 288 21.20 -6.26 2.39
C ASP A 288 21.98 -6.92 3.55
N VAL A 289 22.97 -6.19 4.06
CA VAL A 289 23.88 -6.72 5.09
C VAL A 289 23.19 -7.00 6.41
N HIS A 290 22.11 -6.29 6.76
CA HIS A 290 21.34 -6.49 7.98
C HIS A 290 20.54 -7.78 7.91
N LEU A 291 19.91 -8.04 6.76
CA LEU A 291 19.14 -9.27 6.53
C LEU A 291 20.06 -10.50 6.54
N ARG A 292 21.24 -10.40 5.92
CA ARG A 292 22.28 -11.46 6.00
C ARG A 292 22.77 -11.73 7.43
N ARG A 293 22.57 -10.79 8.37
CA ARG A 293 22.84 -10.99 9.81
C ARG A 293 21.63 -11.48 10.61
N GLY A 294 20.56 -11.87 9.92
CA GLY A 294 19.38 -12.49 10.51
C GLY A 294 18.32 -11.50 10.98
N MET A 295 18.41 -10.22 10.58
CA MET A 295 17.32 -9.27 10.84
C MET A 295 16.16 -9.51 9.87
N ASN A 296 14.95 -9.31 10.38
CA ASN A 296 13.78 -9.13 9.55
C ASN A 296 13.53 -7.64 9.27
N CYS A 297 12.80 -7.32 8.19
CA CYS A 297 12.37 -5.97 7.86
C CYS A 297 11.72 -5.28 9.07
N VAL A 298 10.86 -6.02 9.77
CA VAL A 298 10.12 -5.54 10.95
C VAL A 298 10.98 -5.32 12.19
N ASP A 299 12.25 -5.74 12.21
CA ASP A 299 13.14 -5.40 13.32
C ASP A 299 13.50 -3.91 13.32
N CYS A 300 13.58 -3.31 12.14
CA CYS A 300 13.77 -1.86 11.94
C CYS A 300 12.43 -1.15 11.72
N HIS A 301 11.59 -1.69 10.82
CA HIS A 301 10.29 -1.15 10.45
C HIS A 301 9.18 -1.63 11.41
N ARG A 302 9.25 -1.21 12.67
CA ARG A 302 8.27 -1.60 13.71
C ARG A 302 7.00 -0.77 13.64
N ASN A 303 5.93 -1.26 14.25
CA ASN A 303 4.69 -0.51 14.47
C ASN A 303 3.96 -0.96 15.73
N GLY A 304 3.08 -0.10 16.24
CA GLY A 304 2.05 -0.48 17.20
C GLY A 304 0.79 -0.99 16.49
N LEU A 305 -0.31 -1.07 17.25
CA LEU A 305 -1.64 -1.44 16.73
C LEU A 305 -2.09 -0.51 15.58
N ASP A 306 -1.70 0.76 15.64
CA ASP A 306 -2.01 1.79 14.64
C ASP A 306 -1.37 1.55 13.26
N HIS A 307 -0.47 0.56 13.15
CA HIS A 307 0.30 0.28 11.94
C HIS A 307 1.05 1.49 11.38
N GLN A 308 1.39 2.47 12.24
CA GLN A 308 2.24 3.61 11.88
C GLN A 308 3.70 3.16 11.84
N MET A 309 4.00 2.37 10.82
CA MET A 309 5.29 1.72 10.62
C MET A 309 6.43 2.72 10.56
N VAL A 310 7.47 2.45 11.33
CA VAL A 310 8.69 3.23 11.37
C VAL A 310 9.33 3.20 9.99
N ARG A 311 9.71 4.37 9.48
CA ARG A 311 10.30 4.55 8.14
C ARG A 311 11.81 4.75 8.17
N GLY A 312 12.39 4.91 9.36
CA GLY A 312 13.82 4.83 9.64
C GLY A 312 14.65 6.02 9.15
N TYR A 313 14.00 7.14 8.80
CA TYR A 313 14.72 8.32 8.33
C TYR A 313 15.18 9.20 9.50
N PRO A 314 16.29 9.97 9.36
CA PRO A 314 16.98 10.56 10.50
C PRO A 314 16.16 11.47 11.41
N ASN A 315 15.11 12.12 10.90
CA ASN A 315 14.28 13.07 11.65
C ASN A 315 12.90 12.54 12.04
N GLU A 316 12.59 11.26 11.76
CA GLU A 316 11.25 10.70 12.01
C GLU A 316 10.80 10.87 13.48
N TYR A 317 11.73 10.72 14.42
CA TYR A 317 11.48 10.91 15.85
C TYR A 317 11.03 12.32 16.22
N ARG A 318 11.46 13.35 15.48
CA ARG A 318 11.01 14.73 15.66
C ARG A 318 9.67 14.95 15.00
N ASP A 319 9.53 14.50 13.77
CA ASP A 319 8.31 14.67 12.96
C ASP A 319 7.10 14.01 13.62
N ARG A 320 7.31 12.85 14.26
CA ARG A 320 6.29 12.10 14.98
C ARG A 320 6.25 12.40 16.49
N ASN A 321 7.10 13.32 16.97
CA ASN A 321 7.23 13.65 18.39
C ASN A 321 7.38 12.41 19.30
N SER A 322 8.19 11.44 18.87
CA SER A 322 8.46 10.18 19.60
C SER A 322 9.96 9.94 19.64
N PRO A 323 10.63 10.32 20.75
CA PRO A 323 12.08 10.16 20.94
C PRO A 323 12.60 8.74 20.65
N GLU A 324 11.80 7.72 20.97
CA GLU A 324 12.13 6.30 20.82
C GLU A 324 12.46 5.94 19.35
N LEU A 325 11.86 6.65 18.39
CA LEU A 325 12.06 6.37 16.97
C LEU A 325 13.49 6.63 16.50
N TYR A 326 14.27 7.41 17.25
CA TYR A 326 15.67 7.66 16.94
C TYR A 326 16.48 6.36 16.87
N ALA A 327 16.14 5.39 17.72
CA ALA A 327 16.80 4.08 17.79
C ALA A 327 16.63 3.24 16.50
N PHE A 328 15.65 3.56 15.66
CA PHE A 328 15.40 2.86 14.39
C PHE A 328 15.96 3.60 13.17
N SER A 329 16.87 4.56 13.40
CA SER A 329 17.65 5.19 12.33
C SER A 329 19.06 4.61 12.26
N CYS A 330 19.75 4.80 11.14
CA CYS A 330 21.17 4.42 11.03
C CYS A 330 22.00 5.00 12.18
N ALA A 331 21.74 6.26 12.54
CA ALA A 331 22.50 6.93 13.58
C ALA A 331 22.18 6.38 14.98
N GLY A 332 20.93 6.01 15.24
CA GLY A 332 20.51 5.39 16.50
C GLY A 332 21.23 4.08 16.78
N CYS A 333 21.33 3.20 15.78
CA CYS A 333 22.00 1.91 15.93
C CYS A 333 23.54 1.99 15.94
N HIS A 334 24.12 2.90 15.13
CA HIS A 334 25.57 2.88 14.82
C HIS A 334 26.40 3.96 15.51
N PHE A 335 25.80 4.94 16.18
CA PHE A 335 26.55 5.92 16.98
C PHE A 335 26.23 5.79 18.47
N PRO A 336 27.25 5.81 19.35
CA PRO A 336 27.00 5.87 20.79
C PRO A 336 26.31 7.19 21.14
N ASN A 337 25.20 7.08 21.89
CA ASN A 337 24.33 8.13 22.42
C ASN A 337 24.83 9.57 22.23
N LYS A 338 24.45 10.22 21.13
CA LYS A 338 24.59 11.69 20.99
C LYS A 338 23.51 12.47 21.76
N ASN A 339 22.45 11.79 22.20
CA ASN A 339 21.40 12.36 23.03
C ASN A 339 21.34 11.55 24.33
N ASP A 340 21.25 12.22 25.48
CA ASP A 340 20.99 11.68 26.84
C ASP A 340 19.62 10.95 26.96
N GLN A 341 19.22 10.21 25.92
CA GLN A 341 17.98 9.44 25.94
C GLN A 341 18.26 8.12 26.64
N ASN A 342 17.68 7.97 27.83
CA ASN A 342 17.65 6.74 28.66
C ASN A 342 16.85 5.59 28.00
N ILE A 343 16.79 5.54 26.67
CA ILE A 343 15.98 4.59 25.90
C ILE A 343 16.94 3.52 25.37
N SER A 344 17.10 2.45 26.16
CA SER A 344 17.98 1.32 25.87
C SER A 344 17.27 0.29 24.99
N HIS A 345 17.19 0.54 23.69
CA HIS A 345 16.85 -0.52 22.73
C HIS A 345 17.89 -0.56 21.60
N ASN A 346 18.78 -1.56 21.67
CA ASN A 346 19.63 -2.08 20.57
C ASN A 346 20.67 -1.14 19.92
N ASN A 347 21.33 -0.26 20.70
CA ASN A 347 22.48 0.54 20.23
C ASN A 347 23.80 -0.27 20.18
N HIS A 348 23.81 -1.41 19.49
CA HIS A 348 24.97 -2.32 19.41
C HIS A 348 25.44 -2.54 17.96
N GLY A 349 25.01 -1.70 17.02
CA GLY A 349 25.55 -1.71 15.67
C GLY A 349 27.05 -1.42 15.67
N GLN A 350 27.77 -1.97 14.68
CA GLN A 350 29.19 -1.66 14.53
C GLN A 350 29.38 -0.16 14.25
N ILE A 351 30.18 0.52 15.07
CA ILE A 351 30.44 1.95 14.91
C ILE A 351 31.34 2.17 13.68
N PRO A 352 30.88 2.90 12.66
CA PRO A 352 31.65 3.09 11.44
C PRO A 352 32.78 4.10 11.67
N GLN A 353 34.03 3.67 11.43
CA GLN A 353 35.21 4.51 11.70
C GLN A 353 35.43 5.62 10.65
N HIS A 354 34.97 5.41 9.41
CA HIS A 354 35.12 6.33 8.27
C HIS A 354 36.52 6.97 8.13
N LYS A 355 37.59 6.19 8.39
CA LYS A 355 38.98 6.70 8.37
C LYS A 355 39.33 7.31 7.01
N GLY A 356 39.80 8.55 7.03
CA GLY A 356 40.22 9.28 5.82
C GLY A 356 39.09 9.98 5.07
N LEU A 357 37.84 9.89 5.53
CA LEU A 357 36.72 10.61 4.91
C LEU A 357 36.66 12.07 5.40
N PRO A 358 36.70 13.07 4.50
CA PRO A 358 36.61 14.48 4.90
C PRO A 358 35.27 14.82 5.58
N PRO A 359 35.24 15.65 6.63
CA PRO A 359 34.02 15.96 7.39
C PRO A 359 32.82 16.45 6.57
N ILE A 360 33.08 17.14 5.45
CA ILE A 360 32.04 17.65 4.55
C ILE A 360 31.10 16.54 4.03
N HIS A 361 31.56 15.28 3.96
CA HIS A 361 30.70 14.16 3.56
C HIS A 361 29.59 13.93 4.58
N PHE A 362 29.90 14.00 5.88
CA PHE A 362 28.88 13.87 6.93
C PHE A 362 27.94 15.07 6.94
N ASP A 363 28.39 16.24 6.48
CA ASP A 363 27.58 17.45 6.38
C ASP A 363 26.66 17.44 5.16
N ARG A 364 27.06 16.79 4.06
CA ARG A 364 26.36 16.86 2.78
C ARG A 364 25.66 15.57 2.36
N LEU A 365 26.12 14.40 2.79
CA LEU A 365 25.61 13.12 2.35
C LEU A 365 24.81 12.44 3.46
N SER A 366 23.76 11.71 3.10
CA SER A 366 23.10 10.79 4.01
C SER A 366 23.89 9.49 4.14
N CYS A 367 23.57 8.69 5.16
CA CYS A 367 24.21 7.36 5.32
C CYS A 367 23.94 6.47 4.10
N THR A 368 22.73 6.54 3.53
CA THR A 368 22.31 5.74 2.38
C THR A 368 23.01 6.14 1.10
N ALA A 369 23.56 7.36 0.98
CA ALA A 369 24.33 7.76 -0.20
C ALA A 369 25.55 6.89 -0.48
N CYS A 370 26.14 6.28 0.57
CA CYS A 370 27.28 5.38 0.44
C CYS A 370 26.97 3.93 0.85
N HIS A 371 25.92 3.71 1.65
CA HIS A 371 25.61 2.40 2.25
C HIS A 371 24.30 1.77 1.77
N SER A 372 23.69 2.28 0.70
CA SER A 372 22.45 1.72 0.15
C SER A 372 22.47 1.70 -1.37
N GLY A 373 21.91 0.63 -1.95
CA GLY A 373 21.81 0.47 -3.40
C GLY A 373 23.13 0.12 -4.07
N GLU A 374 23.16 0.28 -5.39
CA GLU A 374 24.35 0.07 -6.19
C GLU A 374 25.39 1.16 -5.92
N LEU A 375 26.68 0.80 -6.04
CA LEU A 375 27.76 1.76 -5.89
C LEU A 375 27.63 2.88 -6.95
N PRO A 376 27.93 4.14 -6.59
CA PRO A 376 27.89 5.23 -7.57
C PRO A 376 28.87 4.97 -8.73
N GLU A 377 28.35 4.91 -9.95
CA GLU A 377 29.12 4.86 -11.20
C GLU A 377 28.94 6.14 -12.01
N SER A 378 29.56 6.23 -13.20
CA SER A 378 29.38 7.36 -14.13
C SER A 378 27.97 7.44 -14.74
N GLU A 379 27.24 6.32 -14.75
CA GLU A 379 25.90 6.20 -15.31
C GLU A 379 24.96 5.53 -14.31
N SER A 380 23.67 5.89 -14.36
CA SER A 380 22.62 5.20 -13.64
C SER A 380 22.16 3.95 -14.41
N PHE A 381 21.54 3.01 -13.71
CA PHE A 381 20.96 1.79 -14.25
C PHE A 381 19.45 1.93 -14.41
N PHE A 382 18.87 1.20 -15.36
CA PHE A 382 17.44 0.92 -15.29
C PHE A 382 17.14 0.03 -14.09
N THR A 383 15.98 0.23 -13.46
CA THR A 383 15.51 -0.59 -12.35
C THR A 383 14.04 -0.92 -12.48
N LYS A 384 13.67 -2.12 -12.05
CA LYS A 384 12.29 -2.56 -11.93
C LYS A 384 11.94 -2.73 -10.47
N THR A 385 10.87 -2.09 -10.00
CA THR A 385 10.29 -2.32 -8.65
C THR A 385 9.03 -3.17 -8.72
N SER A 386 8.73 -3.94 -7.67
CA SER A 386 7.51 -4.75 -7.59
C SER A 386 6.25 -3.91 -7.78
N MET A 387 6.11 -2.78 -7.09
CA MET A 387 4.91 -1.94 -7.20
C MET A 387 4.69 -1.40 -8.63
N ALA A 388 5.76 -0.96 -9.30
CA ALA A 388 5.64 -0.38 -10.65
C ALA A 388 5.48 -1.45 -11.75
N HIS A 389 6.18 -2.58 -11.64
CA HIS A 389 6.27 -3.60 -12.70
C HIS A 389 5.51 -4.89 -12.41
N ALA A 390 4.79 -4.93 -11.29
CA ALA A 390 4.06 -6.09 -10.81
C ALA A 390 4.96 -7.32 -10.51
N LEU A 391 6.24 -7.13 -10.17
CA LEU A 391 7.13 -8.25 -9.84
C LEU A 391 6.53 -9.13 -8.72
N GLY A 392 6.82 -10.42 -8.77
CA GLY A 392 6.22 -11.41 -7.86
C GLY A 392 4.84 -11.93 -8.29
N THR A 393 4.18 -11.32 -9.29
CA THR A 393 2.90 -11.84 -9.81
C THR A 393 3.04 -12.72 -11.05
N HIS A 394 2.12 -13.68 -11.22
CA HIS A 394 2.11 -14.57 -12.38
C HIS A 394 1.82 -13.83 -13.71
N GLY A 395 2.52 -14.21 -14.78
CA GLY A 395 2.25 -13.74 -16.14
C GLY A 395 2.71 -12.32 -16.46
N ILE A 396 3.58 -11.72 -15.64
CA ILE A 396 4.12 -10.39 -15.90
C ILE A 396 5.23 -10.38 -16.95
N ASN A 397 5.38 -9.23 -17.60
CA ASN A 397 6.47 -8.98 -18.52
C ASN A 397 7.77 -8.73 -17.75
N LYS A 398 8.77 -9.59 -17.97
CA LYS A 398 10.05 -9.55 -17.27
C LYS A 398 11.17 -8.88 -18.07
N ALA A 399 10.89 -8.42 -19.29
CA ALA A 399 11.91 -7.84 -20.15
C ALA A 399 12.58 -6.61 -19.52
N ASP A 400 13.86 -6.41 -19.83
CA ASP A 400 14.70 -5.34 -19.29
C ASP A 400 14.14 -3.93 -19.53
N SER A 401 13.53 -3.72 -20.70
CA SER A 401 12.99 -2.44 -21.12
C SER A 401 11.49 -2.30 -20.92
N THR A 402 10.88 -3.18 -20.10
CA THR A 402 9.45 -3.11 -19.83
C THR A 402 9.12 -1.82 -19.07
N LEU A 403 7.95 -1.23 -19.34
CA LEU A 403 7.51 -0.02 -18.68
C LEU A 403 7.03 -0.25 -17.24
N PRO A 404 7.10 0.79 -16.39
CA PRO A 404 7.68 2.13 -16.64
C PRO A 404 9.22 2.16 -16.61
N HIS A 405 9.83 3.12 -17.28
CA HIS A 405 11.29 3.29 -17.24
C HIS A 405 11.70 4.08 -16.00
N ILE A 406 12.26 3.38 -15.02
CA ILE A 406 12.79 3.94 -13.78
C ILE A 406 14.31 3.78 -13.78
N ILE A 407 15.05 4.79 -13.33
CA ILE A 407 16.50 4.73 -13.20
C ILE A 407 16.99 4.92 -11.77
N THR A 408 18.13 4.31 -11.44
CA THR A 408 18.74 4.32 -10.09
C THR A 408 20.25 4.02 -10.14
N PRO A 409 21.04 4.43 -9.13
CA PRO A 409 20.73 5.52 -8.22
C PRO A 409 20.82 6.86 -8.95
N VAL A 410 19.96 7.80 -8.57
CA VAL A 410 20.11 9.23 -8.82
C VAL A 410 20.30 9.92 -7.48
N PHE A 411 21.10 10.98 -7.40
CA PHE A 411 21.39 11.65 -6.14
C PHE A 411 20.68 13.00 -6.06
N GLN A 412 19.81 13.15 -5.05
CA GLN A 412 19.04 14.36 -4.82
C GLN A 412 19.23 14.84 -3.39
N LYS A 413 19.22 16.16 -3.20
CA LYS A 413 19.17 16.77 -1.87
C LYS A 413 17.77 16.59 -1.27
N ASP A 414 17.70 15.96 -0.10
CA ASP A 414 16.48 15.79 0.68
C ASP A 414 16.11 17.06 1.47
N ASP A 415 14.96 17.02 2.14
CA ASP A 415 14.41 18.14 2.93
C ASP A 415 15.31 18.56 4.10
N ASN A 416 16.22 17.66 4.54
CA ASN A 416 17.20 17.93 5.58
C ASN A 416 18.51 18.49 5.00
N GLY A 417 18.53 18.71 3.70
CA GLY A 417 19.65 19.23 2.95
C GLY A 417 20.79 18.25 2.71
N LYS A 418 20.57 16.95 2.95
CA LYS A 418 21.52 15.87 2.67
C LYS A 418 21.25 15.27 1.30
N ILE A 419 22.30 14.88 0.61
CA ILE A 419 22.23 14.17 -0.66
C ILE A 419 21.97 12.70 -0.35
N SER A 420 20.90 12.15 -0.92
CA SER A 420 20.44 10.78 -0.75
C SER A 420 20.19 10.13 -2.11
N PRO A 421 20.32 8.80 -2.23
CA PRO A 421 19.96 8.09 -3.44
C PRO A 421 18.44 8.03 -3.57
N VAL A 422 17.95 8.26 -4.77
CA VAL A 422 16.54 8.20 -5.16
C VAL A 422 16.41 7.44 -6.48
N ASN A 423 15.22 6.91 -6.73
CA ASN A 423 14.83 6.46 -8.05
C ASN A 423 14.23 7.64 -8.82
N MET A 424 14.53 7.74 -10.11
CA MET A 424 13.97 8.76 -10.98
C MET A 424 13.12 8.13 -12.07
N VAL A 425 11.96 8.72 -12.35
CA VAL A 425 11.14 8.46 -13.53
C VAL A 425 11.00 9.77 -14.29
N TRP A 426 11.14 9.71 -15.61
CA TRP A 426 10.84 10.87 -16.46
C TRP A 426 9.38 10.77 -16.92
N PRO A 427 8.49 11.68 -16.47
CA PRO A 427 7.10 11.61 -16.86
C PRO A 427 6.95 11.86 -18.37
N SER A 428 6.06 11.10 -18.99
CA SER A 428 5.65 11.25 -20.38
C SER A 428 4.14 11.11 -20.43
N PHE A 429 3.45 12.18 -20.82
CA PHE A 429 1.98 12.20 -20.88
C PHE A 429 1.50 13.30 -21.81
N TRP A 430 0.26 13.17 -22.26
CA TRP A 430 -0.43 14.20 -23.04
C TRP A 430 -1.12 15.17 -22.10
N GLY A 431 -0.95 16.47 -22.33
CA GLY A 431 -1.42 17.49 -21.42
C GLY A 431 -1.75 18.81 -22.09
N TRP A 432 -2.55 19.60 -21.40
CA TRP A 432 -2.87 20.96 -21.79
C TRP A 432 -1.72 21.89 -21.41
N LYS A 433 -1.31 22.73 -22.35
CA LYS A 433 -0.34 23.79 -22.11
C LYS A 433 -1.06 25.12 -21.92
N ASN A 434 -1.13 25.58 -20.67
CA ASN A 434 -1.77 26.84 -20.28
C ASN A 434 -0.75 27.72 -19.55
N ASP A 435 -0.48 28.92 -20.07
CA ASP A 435 0.42 29.91 -19.46
C ASP A 435 1.80 29.36 -19.03
N GLY A 436 2.34 28.43 -19.82
CA GLY A 436 3.64 27.79 -19.57
C GLY A 436 3.59 26.58 -18.64
N ASN A 437 2.46 26.31 -17.98
CA ASN A 437 2.23 25.11 -17.19
C ASN A 437 1.64 23.98 -18.04
N ILE A 438 2.06 22.75 -17.77
CA ILE A 438 1.53 21.54 -18.40
C ILE A 438 0.71 20.79 -17.37
N SER A 439 -0.58 20.60 -17.65
CA SER A 439 -1.47 19.79 -16.82
C SER A 439 -1.88 18.54 -17.59
N PRO A 440 -1.93 17.36 -16.96
CA PRO A 440 -2.31 16.14 -17.64
C PRO A 440 -3.73 16.25 -18.20
N MET A 441 -3.94 15.64 -19.36
CA MET A 441 -5.27 15.50 -19.94
C MET A 441 -5.89 14.17 -19.51
N ASN A 442 -7.23 14.14 -19.38
CA ASN A 442 -7.95 12.88 -19.17
C ASN A 442 -7.68 11.90 -20.33
N GLN A 443 -7.48 10.62 -20.01
CA GLN A 443 -7.23 9.54 -20.97
C GLN A 443 -8.20 9.55 -22.16
N ASP A 444 -9.49 9.71 -21.90
CA ASP A 444 -10.52 9.70 -22.95
C ASP A 444 -10.34 10.86 -23.96
N GLY A 445 -9.67 11.94 -23.55
CA GLY A 445 -9.43 13.13 -24.37
C GLY A 445 -8.35 12.95 -25.44
N TYR A 446 -7.35 12.09 -25.25
CA TYR A 446 -6.28 11.85 -26.23
C TYR A 446 -6.25 10.45 -26.82
N GLU A 447 -6.87 9.46 -26.17
CA GLU A 447 -6.67 8.06 -26.57
C GLU A 447 -6.99 7.80 -28.03
N SER A 448 -8.08 8.36 -28.55
CA SER A 448 -8.47 8.21 -29.95
C SER A 448 -7.49 8.88 -30.92
N ILE A 449 -7.01 10.09 -30.57
CA ILE A 449 -6.06 10.85 -31.40
C ILE A 449 -4.74 10.09 -31.49
N VAL A 450 -4.19 9.70 -30.34
CA VAL A 450 -2.93 9.00 -30.26
C VAL A 450 -3.01 7.62 -30.92
N LYS A 451 -4.11 6.87 -30.71
CA LYS A 451 -4.32 5.58 -31.37
C LYS A 451 -4.37 5.70 -32.89
N ASN A 452 -4.99 6.75 -33.44
CA ASN A 452 -5.06 6.93 -34.89
C ASN A 452 -3.67 7.10 -35.52
N VAL A 453 -2.73 7.73 -34.83
CA VAL A 453 -1.36 7.90 -35.33
C VAL A 453 -0.50 6.68 -35.03
N LEU A 454 -0.65 6.06 -33.84
CA LEU A 454 0.19 4.95 -33.39
C LEU A 454 -0.34 3.56 -33.76
N SER A 455 -1.54 3.41 -34.33
CA SER A 455 -2.11 2.10 -34.70
C SER A 455 -1.27 1.34 -35.72
N GLU A 456 -0.45 2.05 -36.49
CA GLU A 456 0.45 1.46 -37.49
C GLU A 456 1.81 1.04 -36.91
N LEU A 457 2.14 1.44 -35.67
CA LEU A 457 3.40 1.09 -35.03
C LEU A 457 3.29 -0.26 -34.33
N PRO A 458 4.19 -1.22 -34.61
CA PRO A 458 4.21 -2.48 -33.90
C PRO A 458 4.53 -2.22 -32.42
N LEU A 459 3.61 -2.61 -31.53
CA LEU A 459 3.91 -2.65 -30.11
C LEU A 459 5.11 -3.55 -29.88
N ASN A 460 6.08 -3.02 -29.15
CA ASN A 460 7.25 -3.79 -28.79
C ASN A 460 6.83 -4.97 -27.90
N LYS A 461 7.19 -6.19 -28.31
CA LYS A 461 6.85 -7.43 -27.57
C LYS A 461 7.38 -7.44 -26.14
N ASN A 462 8.43 -6.67 -25.87
CA ASN A 462 9.00 -6.46 -24.54
C ASN A 462 8.26 -5.40 -23.71
N GLY A 463 7.16 -4.83 -24.20
CA GLY A 463 6.35 -3.83 -23.49
C GLY A 463 6.99 -2.46 -23.34
N SER A 464 8.10 -2.19 -24.06
CA SER A 464 8.69 -0.86 -24.17
C SER A 464 7.87 0.05 -25.08
N TRP A 465 8.25 1.33 -25.17
CA TRP A 465 7.68 2.27 -26.12
C TRP A 465 7.93 1.80 -27.54
N PRO A 466 6.98 1.97 -28.48
CA PRO A 466 7.33 1.97 -29.90
C PRO A 466 8.32 3.11 -30.19
N VAL A 467 9.16 2.93 -31.21
CA VAL A 467 9.98 4.04 -31.73
C VAL A 467 9.03 5.00 -32.45
N ILE A 468 9.09 6.28 -32.08
CA ILE A 468 8.28 7.35 -32.66
C ILE A 468 9.18 8.44 -33.23
N GLU A 469 8.83 8.94 -34.40
CA GLU A 469 9.52 10.03 -35.09
C GLU A 469 8.86 11.39 -34.76
N GLU A 470 9.60 12.49 -34.90
CA GLU A 470 9.11 13.84 -34.54
C GLU A 470 7.86 14.26 -35.33
N ASN A 471 7.74 13.85 -36.60
CA ASN A 471 6.56 14.14 -37.43
C ASN A 471 5.30 13.47 -36.87
N GLN A 472 5.40 12.23 -36.37
CA GLN A 472 4.28 11.53 -35.76
C GLN A 472 3.84 12.19 -34.45
N ILE A 473 4.79 12.74 -33.67
CA ILE A 473 4.45 13.54 -32.49
C ILE A 473 3.71 14.81 -32.90
N SER A 474 4.18 15.48 -33.97
CA SER A 474 3.51 16.67 -34.51
C SER A 474 2.08 16.38 -34.95
N ASP A 475 1.85 15.26 -35.65
CA ASP A 475 0.52 14.87 -36.12
C ASP A 475 -0.47 14.59 -34.97
N ILE A 476 0.03 14.18 -33.80
CA ILE A 476 -0.81 14.01 -32.60
C ILE A 476 -1.16 15.35 -31.95
N LEU A 477 -0.27 16.34 -32.04
CA LEU A 477 -0.42 17.65 -31.39
C LEU A 477 -1.30 18.63 -32.17
N THR A 478 -1.53 18.38 -33.47
CA THR A 478 -2.35 19.21 -34.37
C THR A 478 -3.71 18.59 -34.63
#